data_AF-A0A510UMY2-F1
#
_entry.id   AF-A0A510UMY2-F1
#
_cell.length_a   1.000
_cell.length_b   1.000
_cell.length_c   1.000
_cell.angle_alpha   90.00
_cell.angle_beta   90.00
_cell.angle_gamma   90.00
#
_symmetry.space_group_name_H-M   'P 1'
#
loop_
_entity.id
_entity.type
_entity.pdbx_description
1 polymer ?
#
loop_
_entity_poly.entity_id
_entity_poly.type
_entity_poly.pdbx_seq_one_letter_code
_entity_poly.pdbx_strand_id
1 'polypeptide(L)' 'MITFDYLDHRTGKTDSLTLSPEEMIKRIVDHYPDKHFKIIRYYGFLSMRRRGDALPRVYAALGMTIEAEPEIRSMI' A
#
# COMPACT_ATOMS: atom_id res chain seq x y z
N MET A 1 23.20 11.05 -7.31
CA MET A 1 21.97 10.31 -7.64
C MET A 1 22.06 8.94 -6.99
N ILE A 2 20.98 8.43 -6.43
CA ILE A 2 20.90 7.15 -5.74
C ILE A 2 19.83 6.31 -6.45
N THR A 3 20.14 5.06 -6.77
CA THR A 3 19.22 4.15 -7.45
C THR A 3 18.93 2.95 -6.56
N PHE A 4 17.66 2.55 -6.48
CA PHE A 4 17.24 1.35 -5.76
C PHE A 4 16.08 0.67 -6.47
N ASP A 5 16.02 -0.66 -6.31
CA ASP A 5 14.96 -1.49 -6.87
C ASP A 5 13.83 -1.68 -5.86
N TYR A 6 12.59 -1.72 -6.33
CA TYR A 6 11.40 -1.97 -5.51
C TYR A 6 10.39 -2.84 -6.26
N LEU A 7 9.61 -3.61 -5.51
CA LEU A 7 8.49 -4.37 -6.06
C LEU A 7 7.27 -3.44 -6.19
N ASP A 8 6.81 -3.21 -7.42
CA ASP A 8 5.52 -2.56 -7.66
C ASP A 8 4.39 -3.56 -7.43
N HIS A 9 3.70 -3.43 -6.31
CA HIS A 9 2.57 -4.29 -5.95
C HIS A 9 1.34 -4.13 -6.85
N ARG A 10 1.23 -3.06 -7.66
CA ARG A 10 0.15 -2.95 -8.66
C ARG A 10 0.39 -3.82 -9.88
N THR A 11 1.63 -3.90 -10.33
CA THR A 11 1.99 -4.61 -11.58
C THR A 11 2.66 -5.95 -11.31
N GLY A 12 3.12 -6.21 -10.09
CA GLY A 12 3.86 -7.40 -9.67
C GLY A 12 5.30 -7.43 -10.17
N LYS A 13 5.83 -6.32 -10.69
CA LYS A 13 7.17 -6.26 -11.30
C LYS A 13 8.15 -5.50 -10.41
N THR A 14 9.43 -5.86 -10.53
CA THR A 14 10.51 -5.10 -9.91
C THR A 14 10.90 -3.96 -10.85
N ASP A 15 10.83 -2.73 -10.34
CA ASP A 15 11.22 -1.52 -11.04
C ASP A 15 12.37 -0.82 -10.29
N SER A 16 13.13 -0.01 -11.02
CA SER A 16 14.23 0.80 -10.46
C SER A 16 13.82 2.26 -10.34
N LEU A 17 14.13 2.87 -9.20
CA LEU A 17 13.90 4.29 -8.95
C LEU A 17 15.23 5.01 -8.71
N THR A 18 15.48 6.08 -9.46
CA THR A 18 16.64 6.95 -9.30
C THR A 18 16.20 8.30 -8.74
N LEU A 19 16.80 8.73 -7.62
CA LEU A 19 16.49 9.98 -6.93
C LEU A 19 17.75 10.81 -6.63
N SER A 20 17.57 12.09 -6.34
CA SER A 20 18.58 12.87 -5.62
C SER A 20 18.71 12.40 -4.16
N PRO A 21 19.87 12.61 -3.50
CA PRO A 21 20.02 12.33 -2.07
C PRO A 21 18.95 13.04 -1.21
N GLU A 22 18.61 14.28 -1.53
CA GLU A 22 17.64 15.10 -0.80
C GLU A 22 16.22 14.51 -0.90
N GLU A 23 15.79 14.08 -2.09
CA GLU A 23 14.50 13.42 -2.27
C GLU A 23 14.42 12.08 -1.56
N MET A 24 15.51 11.32 -1.54
CA MET A 24 15.57 10.05 -0.80
C MET A 24 15.36 10.28 0.69
N ILE A 25 16.09 11.24 1.29
CA ILE A 25 15.96 11.58 2.71
C ILE A 25 14.52 12.01 3.03
N LYS A 26 13.92 12.87 2.20
CA LYS A 26 12.54 13.33 2.39
C LYS A 26 11.56 12.15 2.45
N ARG A 27 11.65 11.19 1.52
CA ARG A 27 10.77 10.02 1.50
C ARG A 27 10.95 9.11 2.72
N ILE A 28 12.19 8.97 3.21
CA ILE A 28 12.46 8.20 4.43
C ILE A 28 11.82 8.87 5.65
N VAL A 29 11.96 10.19 5.76
CA VAL A 29 11.36 10.98 6.85
C VAL A 29 9.84 10.90 6.80
N ASP A 30 9.23 11.07 5.63
CA ASP A 30 7.77 10.98 5.44
C ASP A 30 7.20 9.59 5.80
N HIS A 31 8.02 8.53 5.68
CA HIS A 31 7.61 7.18 6.06
C HIS A 31 7.56 6.97 7.59
N TYR A 32 8.32 7.77 8.36
CA TYR A 32 8.33 7.68 9.81
C TYR A 32 7.20 8.55 10.40
N PRO A 33 6.26 7.96 11.16
CA PRO A 33 5.23 8.76 11.84
C PRO A 33 5.85 9.69 12.89
N ASP A 34 5.23 10.85 13.06
CA ASP A 34 5.58 11.75 14.17
C ASP A 34 5.52 11.02 15.52
N LYS A 35 6.40 11.46 16.42
CA LYS A 35 6.46 10.91 17.78
C LYS A 35 5.07 11.06 18.43
N HIS A 36 4.55 9.94 18.94
CA HIS A 36 3.20 9.80 19.52
C HIS A 36 2.02 9.71 18.54
N PHE A 37 2.25 9.75 17.22
CA PHE A 37 1.20 9.50 16.24
C PHE A 37 0.99 7.98 16.05
N LYS A 38 -0.18 7.49 16.47
CA LYS A 38 -0.57 6.10 16.17
C LYS A 38 -1.14 6.03 14.75
N ILE A 39 -0.36 5.50 13.81
CA ILE A 39 -0.88 5.16 12.47
C ILE A 39 -1.88 4.01 12.64
N ILE A 40 -3.16 4.28 12.41
CA ILE A 40 -4.20 3.24 12.40
C ILE A 40 -4.36 2.73 10.97
N ARG A 41 -3.71 1.61 10.63
CA ARG A 41 -3.74 1.06 9.25
C ARG A 41 -5.09 0.50 8.83
N TYR A 42 -5.87 -0.04 9.77
CA TYR A 42 -7.12 -0.75 9.47
C TYR A 42 -8.16 -0.52 10.56
N TYR A 43 -9.05 0.46 10.37
CA TYR A 43 -10.16 0.75 11.28
C TYR A 43 -11.50 0.78 10.55
N GLY A 44 -12.58 0.80 11.32
CA GLY A 44 -13.94 0.84 10.78
C GLY A 44 -14.20 -0.36 9.87
N PHE A 45 -14.65 -0.07 8.64
CA PHE A 45 -14.94 -1.11 7.64
C PHE A 45 -13.69 -1.78 7.07
N LEU A 46 -12.49 -1.21 7.24
CA LEU A 46 -11.22 -1.83 6.86
C LEU A 46 -10.66 -2.78 7.93
N SER A 47 -11.25 -2.81 9.13
CA SER A 47 -10.81 -3.72 10.20
C SER A 47 -10.95 -5.18 9.77
N MET A 48 -10.03 -6.05 10.19
CA MET A 48 -9.99 -7.48 9.79
C MET A 48 -11.36 -8.17 9.93
N ARG A 49 -12.06 -7.91 11.04
CA ARG A 49 -13.38 -8.50 11.34
C ARG A 49 -14.50 -8.01 10.43
N ARG A 50 -14.42 -6.78 9.92
CA ARG A 50 -15.49 -6.16 9.13
C ARG A 50 -15.17 -6.10 7.64
N ARG A 51 -13.90 -6.20 7.25
CA ARG A 51 -13.43 -5.99 5.87
C ARG A 51 -14.14 -6.90 4.88
N GLY A 52 -14.27 -8.20 5.19
CA GLY A 52 -14.90 -9.18 4.31
C GLY A 52 -16.32 -8.81 3.90
N ASP A 53 -17.12 -8.29 4.83
CA ASP A 53 -18.53 -7.96 4.57
C ASP A 53 -18.74 -6.50 4.17
N ALA A 54 -17.98 -5.59 4.76
CA ALA A 54 -18.21 -4.15 4.64
C ALA A 54 -17.51 -3.54 3.43
N LEU A 55 -16.31 -4.00 3.08
CA LEU A 55 -15.56 -3.44 1.96
C LEU A 55 -16.25 -3.70 0.60
N PRO A 56 -16.82 -4.89 0.31
CA PRO A 56 -17.58 -5.10 -0.94
C PRO A 56 -18.79 -4.17 -1.08
N ARG A 57 -19.46 -3.83 0.04
CA ARG A 57 -20.60 -2.89 0.03
C ARG A 57 -20.16 -1.48 -0.33
N VAL A 58 -18.98 -1.05 0.14
CA VAL A 58 -18.39 0.24 -0.22
C VAL A 58 -18.07 0.27 -1.71
N TYR A 59 -17.44 -0.78 -2.25
CA TYR A 59 -17.16 -0.86 -3.69
C TYR A 59 -18.43 -0.80 -4.54
N ALA A 60 -19.47 -1.54 -4.16
CA ALA A 60 -20.76 -1.50 -4.85
C ALA A 60 -21.39 -0.10 -4.81
N ALA A 61 -21.37 0.57 -3.66
CA ALA A 61 -21.90 1.93 -3.51
C ALA A 61 -21.12 2.97 -4.35
N LEU A 62 -19.82 2.74 -4.57
CA LEU A 62 -18.95 3.58 -5.40
C LEU A 62 -18.96 3.20 -6.89
N GLY A 63 -19.67 2.13 -7.27
CA GLY A 63 -19.67 1.62 -8.65
C GLY A 63 -18.31 1.09 -9.12
N MET A 64 -17.45 0.67 -8.20
CA MET A 64 -16.11 0.15 -8.52
C MET A 64 -16.20 -1.33 -8.92
N THR A 65 -15.53 -1.70 -10.00
CA THR A 65 -15.30 -3.12 -10.35
C THR A 65 -14.14 -3.65 -9.53
N ILE A 66 -14.37 -4.74 -8.80
CA ILE A 66 -13.32 -5.42 -8.05
C ILE A 66 -12.59 -6.33 -9.05
N GLU A 67 -11.42 -5.92 -9.50
CA GLU A 67 -10.50 -6.83 -10.18
C GLU A 67 -10.13 -7.96 -9.22
N ALA A 68 -10.11 -9.20 -9.69
CA ALA A 68 -9.70 -10.34 -8.88
C ALA A 68 -8.30 -10.06 -8.31
N GLU A 69 -8.11 -10.35 -7.02
CA GLU A 69 -6.80 -10.22 -6.38
C GLU A 69 -5.82 -11.07 -7.20
N PRO A 70 -4.69 -10.52 -7.68
CA PRO A 70 -3.73 -11.30 -8.44
C PRO A 70 -3.34 -12.52 -7.59
N GLU A 71 -3.29 -13.71 -8.18
CA GLU A 71 -2.87 -14.91 -7.48
C GLU A 71 -1.51 -14.62 -6.82
N ILE A 72 -1.53 -14.43 -5.50
CA ILE A 72 -0.30 -14.37 -4.72
C ILE A 72 0.26 -15.77 -4.82
N ARG A 73 1.23 -15.97 -5.73
CA ARG A 73 2.06 -17.17 -5.74
C ARG A 73 2.60 -17.30 -4.33
N SER A 74 2.08 -18.25 -3.56
CA SER A 74 2.52 -18.51 -2.21
C SER A 74 4.01 -18.83 -2.27
N MET A 75 4.86 -17.85 -1.96
CA MET A 75 6.26 -18.08 -1.63
C MET A 75 6.27 -18.59 -0.19
N ILE A 76 6.01 -19.88 -0.06
CA ILE A 76 6.65 -20.70 0.96
C ILE A 76 7.95 -21.20 0.35
#